data_AF-A0A9E3VSZ1-F1
#
_entry.id   AF-A0A9E3VSZ1-F1
#
_cell.length_a   1.000
_cell.length_b   1.000
_cell.length_c   1.000
_cell.angle_alpha   90.00
_cell.angle_beta   90.00
_cell.angle_gamma   90.00
#
_symmetry.space_group_name_H-M   'P 1'
#
loop_
_entity.id
_entity.type
_entity.pdbx_description
1 polymer ?
#
loop_
_entity_poly.entity_id
_entity_poly.type
_entity_poly.pdbx_seq_one_letter_code
_entity_poly.pdbx_strand_id
1 'polypeptide(L)'
;MSADQREELVRTEPLLRRLASSGTELVMVMGPKDDDNDGAHWVGAVLSVTGRVKNVPTLEQAVNDGLFTSSSGRYLAAFDPRRASPERIAEARLRTREAVAIMEARARGEVAPKRRNSEIRLAPSEQAFERAKAFAKDTRLKFERVYASARRALEAGDTKTALAKCQAALQLLQQEALYGSRQDELIHALTEQIEHLSNSEHEHETS
;
A
#
# COMPACT_ATOMS: atom_id res chain seq x y z
N MET A 1 -13.94 11.39 -17.00
CA MET A 1 -13.51 11.37 -15.60
C MET A 1 -14.61 11.91 -14.72
N SER A 2 -15.13 11.09 -13.81
CA SER A 2 -16.10 11.53 -12.79
C SER A 2 -15.42 12.38 -11.71
N ALA A 3 -16.21 13.09 -10.90
CA ALA A 3 -15.72 13.85 -9.76
C ALA A 3 -15.02 12.92 -8.74
N ASP A 4 -15.59 11.73 -8.50
CA ASP A 4 -15.03 10.72 -7.61
C ASP A 4 -13.66 10.22 -8.08
N GLN A 5 -13.47 10.05 -9.40
CA GLN A 5 -12.16 9.67 -9.97
C GLN A 5 -11.11 10.76 -9.79
N ARG A 6 -11.50 12.04 -9.85
CA ARG A 6 -10.57 13.16 -9.63
C ARG A 6 -10.16 13.26 -8.16
N GLU A 7 -11.11 13.10 -7.25
CA GLU A 7 -10.84 13.13 -5.81
C GLU A 7 -9.94 11.96 -5.38
N GLU A 8 -10.16 10.78 -5.96
CA GLU A 8 -9.33 9.61 -5.67
C GLU A 8 -7.91 9.75 -6.24
N LEU A 9 -7.76 10.35 -7.44
CA LEU A 9 -6.44 10.65 -8.01
C LEU A 9 -5.64 11.62 -7.12
N VAL A 10 -6.31 12.65 -6.59
CA VAL A 10 -5.72 13.62 -5.63
C VAL A 10 -5.32 12.92 -4.33
N ARG A 11 -6.09 11.95 -3.84
CA ARG A 11 -5.73 11.12 -2.68
C ARG A 11 -4.59 10.14 -2.96
N THR A 12 -4.41 9.73 -4.22
CA THR A 12 -3.37 8.77 -4.62
C THR A 12 -2.04 9.46 -4.96
N GLU A 13 -2.05 10.78 -5.23
CA GLU A 13 -0.86 11.57 -5.56
C GLU A 13 0.23 11.54 -4.46
N PRO A 14 -0.12 11.69 -3.17
CA PRO A 14 0.84 11.53 -2.06
C PRO A 14 1.45 10.13 -2.01
N LEU A 15 0.66 9.09 -2.29
CA LEU A 15 1.12 7.70 -2.32
C LEU A 15 2.12 7.46 -3.46
N LEU A 16 1.81 7.99 -4.65
CA LEU A 16 2.70 7.97 -5.82
C LEU A 16 4.04 8.65 -5.51
N ARG A 17 4.00 9.86 -4.93
CA ARG A 17 5.20 10.62 -4.55
C ARG A 17 6.02 9.88 -3.49
N ARG A 18 5.38 9.29 -2.48
CA ARG A 18 6.06 8.52 -1.43
C ARG A 18 6.75 7.27 -1.99
N LEU A 19 6.05 6.48 -2.80
CA LEU A 19 6.61 5.27 -3.42
C LEU A 19 7.78 5.60 -4.37
N ALA A 20 7.66 6.68 -5.14
CA ALA A 20 8.75 7.15 -5.99
C ALA A 20 9.96 7.61 -5.15
N SER A 21 9.74 8.34 -4.05
CA SER A 21 10.81 8.83 -3.17
C SER A 21 11.52 7.71 -2.39
N SER A 22 10.85 6.59 -2.11
CA SER A 22 11.44 5.43 -1.44
C SER A 22 12.23 4.50 -2.37
N GLY A 23 12.34 4.85 -3.66
CA GLY A 23 13.01 4.03 -4.68
C GLY A 23 12.18 2.81 -5.11
N THR A 24 10.90 2.75 -4.77
CA THR A 24 10.01 1.65 -5.18
C THR A 24 9.46 1.92 -6.57
N GLU A 25 10.02 1.25 -7.57
CA GLU A 25 9.59 1.41 -8.97
C GLU A 25 8.38 0.55 -9.33
N LEU A 26 8.27 -0.64 -8.75
CA LEU A 26 7.23 -1.61 -9.07
C LEU A 26 6.39 -1.90 -7.84
N VAL A 27 5.08 -1.89 -8.02
CA VAL A 27 4.11 -2.26 -6.99
C VAL A 27 3.14 -3.30 -7.50
N MET A 28 2.66 -4.15 -6.62
CA MET A 28 1.64 -5.15 -6.88
C MET A 28 0.34 -4.71 -6.22
N VAL A 29 -0.77 -4.82 -6.95
CA VAL A 29 -2.10 -4.59 -6.40
C VAL A 29 -2.53 -5.80 -5.58
N MET A 30 -2.91 -5.54 -4.33
CA MET A 30 -3.40 -6.53 -3.38
C MET A 30 -4.82 -6.16 -2.96
N GLY A 31 -5.61 -7.14 -2.50
CA GLY A 31 -6.96 -6.89 -2.00
C GLY A 31 -7.95 -7.99 -2.37
N PRO A 32 -9.22 -7.83 -1.96
CA PRO A 32 -10.28 -8.76 -2.33
C PRO A 32 -10.54 -8.70 -3.84
N LYS A 33 -10.87 -9.86 -4.42
CA LYS A 33 -11.16 -10.01 -5.85
C LYS A 33 -12.67 -9.88 -6.13
N ASP A 34 -13.46 -9.38 -5.18
CA ASP A 34 -14.92 -9.37 -5.28
C ASP A 34 -15.37 -8.81 -6.64
N ASP A 35 -16.14 -9.62 -7.37
CA ASP A 35 -16.33 -9.53 -8.83
C ASP A 35 -17.22 -8.36 -9.27
N ASP A 36 -17.79 -7.59 -8.34
CA ASP A 36 -18.79 -6.55 -8.61
C ASP A 36 -18.23 -5.13 -8.77
N ASN A 37 -16.90 -4.95 -8.77
CA ASN A 37 -16.31 -3.62 -8.73
C ASN A 37 -15.25 -3.43 -9.83
N ASP A 38 -15.32 -2.31 -10.55
CA ASP A 38 -14.65 -2.12 -11.83
C ASP A 38 -13.13 -2.32 -11.81
N GLY A 39 -12.45 -2.15 -10.69
CA GLY A 39 -11.00 -2.38 -10.57
C GLY A 39 -10.55 -3.79 -10.16
N ALA A 40 -11.44 -4.79 -10.04
CA ALA A 40 -11.10 -6.11 -9.52
C ALA A 40 -10.13 -6.90 -10.42
N HIS A 41 -10.07 -6.56 -11.71
CA HIS A 41 -9.13 -7.15 -12.65
C HIS A 41 -7.68 -6.78 -12.37
N TRP A 42 -7.43 -5.64 -11.72
CA TRP A 42 -6.08 -5.22 -11.35
C TRP A 42 -5.45 -6.03 -10.23
N VAL A 43 -6.22 -6.79 -9.43
CA VAL A 43 -5.68 -7.57 -8.31
C VAL A 43 -4.64 -8.59 -8.79
N GLY A 44 -3.45 -8.54 -8.20
CA GLY A 44 -2.28 -9.34 -8.57
C GLY A 44 -1.46 -8.79 -9.73
N ALA A 45 -1.92 -7.73 -10.41
CA ALA A 45 -1.15 -7.04 -11.45
C ALA A 45 0.00 -6.23 -10.83
N VAL A 46 1.08 -6.10 -11.60
CA VAL A 46 2.22 -5.24 -11.26
C VAL A 46 2.15 -3.97 -12.09
N LEU A 47 2.36 -2.85 -11.40
CA LEU A 47 2.27 -1.49 -11.92
C LEU A 47 3.60 -0.78 -11.73
N SER A 48 3.96 0.05 -12.70
CA SER A 48 5.12 0.95 -12.59
C SER A 48 4.69 2.27 -11.96
N VAL A 49 5.40 2.69 -10.91
CA VAL A 49 5.13 3.93 -10.19
C VAL A 49 5.52 5.14 -11.05
N THR A 50 6.66 5.08 -11.76
CA THR A 50 7.19 6.22 -12.53
C THR A 50 6.95 6.11 -14.04
N GLY A 51 6.43 4.98 -14.52
CA GLY A 51 6.27 4.68 -15.94
C GLY A 51 7.56 4.33 -16.68
N ARG A 52 8.70 4.17 -15.98
CA ARG A 52 10.00 3.89 -16.60
C ARG A 52 10.16 2.43 -17.03
N VAL A 53 9.38 1.52 -16.46
CA VAL A 53 9.47 0.09 -16.79
C VAL A 53 8.66 -0.21 -18.05
N LYS A 54 9.35 -0.52 -19.14
CA LYS A 54 8.72 -0.90 -20.42
C LYS A 54 7.77 -2.09 -20.24
N ASN A 55 6.62 -2.03 -20.92
CA ASN A 55 5.60 -3.09 -20.96
C ASN A 55 4.93 -3.39 -19.61
N VAL A 56 5.06 -2.49 -18.64
CA VAL A 56 4.32 -2.53 -17.37
C VAL A 56 3.38 -1.32 -17.34
N PRO A 57 2.08 -1.52 -17.11
CA PRO A 57 1.14 -0.40 -17.00
C PRO A 57 1.52 0.50 -15.83
N THR A 58 1.25 1.79 -15.96
CA THR A 58 1.51 2.75 -14.89
C THR A 58 0.45 2.64 -13.80
N LEU A 59 0.83 2.98 -12.57
CA LEU A 59 -0.14 3.10 -11.48
C LEU A 59 -1.22 4.14 -11.80
N GLU A 60 -0.85 5.25 -12.42
CA GLU A 60 -1.80 6.28 -12.88
C GLU A 60 -2.87 5.71 -13.84
N GLN A 61 -2.46 4.89 -14.82
CA GLN A 61 -3.40 4.22 -15.73
C GLN A 61 -4.39 3.33 -14.97
N ALA A 62 -3.92 2.56 -14.00
CA ALA A 62 -4.79 1.69 -13.21
C ALA A 62 -5.76 2.48 -12.33
N VAL A 63 -5.31 3.58 -11.72
CA VAL A 63 -6.19 4.48 -10.94
C VAL A 63 -7.28 5.09 -11.83
N ASN A 64 -6.90 5.57 -13.02
CA ASN A 64 -7.86 6.11 -14.00
C ASN A 64 -8.88 5.05 -14.47
N ASP A 65 -8.48 3.79 -14.49
CA ASP A 65 -9.35 2.64 -14.81
C ASP A 65 -10.14 2.11 -13.58
N GLY A 66 -10.13 2.83 -12.45
CA GLY A 66 -10.96 2.52 -11.28
C GLY A 66 -10.35 1.52 -10.30
N LEU A 67 -9.01 1.41 -10.25
CA LEU A 67 -8.30 0.58 -9.26
C LEU A 67 -8.74 0.87 -7.83
N PHE A 68 -8.76 2.15 -7.44
CA PHE A 68 -9.25 2.61 -6.16
C PHE A 68 -10.65 3.18 -6.33
N THR A 69 -11.61 2.55 -5.64
CA THR A 69 -12.96 3.06 -5.42
C THR A 69 -13.20 3.00 -3.92
N SER A 70 -14.11 3.83 -3.40
CA SER A 70 -14.29 4.12 -1.97
C SER A 70 -14.54 2.88 -1.09
N SER A 71 -14.85 1.73 -1.69
CA SER A 71 -15.16 0.45 -1.05
C SER A 71 -14.30 -0.72 -1.53
N SER A 72 -13.27 -0.50 -2.34
CA SER A 72 -12.56 -1.61 -3.00
C SER A 72 -11.72 -2.47 -2.06
N GLY A 73 -11.26 -1.94 -0.92
CA GLY A 73 -10.36 -2.63 0.01
C GLY A 73 -8.99 -3.00 -0.59
N ARG A 74 -8.65 -2.44 -1.76
CA ARG A 74 -7.39 -2.71 -2.47
C ARG A 74 -6.27 -1.82 -1.95
N TYR A 75 -5.07 -2.35 -1.95
CA TYR A 75 -3.86 -1.66 -1.51
C TYR A 75 -2.67 -2.05 -2.40
N LEU A 76 -1.56 -1.30 -2.27
CA LEU A 76 -0.34 -1.54 -3.03
C LEU A 76 0.74 -2.11 -2.12
N ALA A 77 1.44 -3.14 -2.60
CA ALA A 77 2.63 -3.67 -1.96
C ALA A 77 3.85 -3.50 -2.89
N ALA A 78 5.01 -3.18 -2.35
CA ALA A 78 6.24 -3.14 -3.13
C ALA A 78 6.53 -4.51 -3.78
N PHE A 79 6.94 -4.51 -5.05
CA PHE A 79 7.26 -5.72 -5.79
C PHE A 79 8.71 -5.67 -6.31
N ASP A 80 9.59 -6.49 -5.73
CA ASP A 80 10.95 -6.68 -6.26
C ASP A 80 11.05 -8.02 -7.02
N PRO A 81 11.13 -8.01 -8.36
CA PRO A 81 11.24 -9.23 -9.16
C PRO A 81 12.53 -10.03 -8.89
N ARG A 82 13.55 -9.43 -8.26
CA ARG A 82 14.79 -10.13 -7.89
C ARG A 82 14.63 -10.96 -6.62
N ARG A 83 13.63 -10.65 -5.79
CA ARG A 83 13.35 -11.31 -4.50
C ARG A 83 12.11 -12.18 -4.53
N ALA A 84 11.24 -11.98 -5.52
CA ALA A 84 10.04 -12.79 -5.72
C ALA A 84 10.38 -14.19 -6.25
N SER A 85 9.58 -15.20 -5.89
CA SER A 85 9.74 -16.54 -6.46
C SER A 85 9.38 -16.55 -7.95
N PRO A 86 9.92 -17.49 -8.75
CA PRO A 86 9.59 -17.62 -10.16
C PRO A 86 8.08 -17.73 -10.43
N GLU A 87 7.34 -18.44 -9.57
CA GLU A 87 5.90 -18.62 -9.66
C GLU A 87 5.17 -17.29 -9.48
N ARG A 88 5.57 -16.51 -8.46
CA ARG A 88 4.99 -15.18 -8.20
C ARG A 88 5.27 -14.20 -9.34
N ILE A 89 6.44 -14.26 -9.95
CA ILE A 89 6.78 -13.45 -11.13
C ILE A 89 5.92 -13.86 -12.33
N ALA A 90 5.73 -15.16 -12.56
CA ALA A 90 4.90 -15.67 -13.64
C ALA A 90 3.43 -15.27 -13.47
N GLU A 91 2.89 -15.40 -12.26
CA GLU A 91 1.53 -14.97 -11.92
C GLU A 91 1.36 -13.47 -12.11
N ALA A 92 2.27 -12.66 -11.56
CA ALA A 92 2.26 -11.21 -11.70
C ALA A 92 2.21 -10.80 -13.18
N ARG A 93 3.03 -11.42 -14.03
CA ARG A 93 3.04 -11.17 -15.48
C ARG A 93 1.72 -11.53 -16.14
N LEU A 94 1.14 -12.67 -15.80
CA LEU A 94 -0.16 -13.10 -16.33
C LEU A 94 -1.25 -12.12 -15.93
N ARG A 95 -1.37 -11.80 -14.63
CA ARG A 95 -2.35 -10.86 -14.10
C ARG A 95 -2.21 -9.47 -14.70
N THR A 96 -0.98 -9.01 -14.88
CA THR A 96 -0.71 -7.71 -15.53
C THR A 96 -1.20 -7.70 -16.97
N ARG A 97 -0.95 -8.75 -17.75
CA ARG A 97 -1.44 -8.86 -19.13
C ARG A 97 -2.97 -8.89 -19.20
N GLU A 98 -3.61 -9.66 -18.32
CA GLU A 98 -5.07 -9.72 -18.23
C GLU A 98 -5.67 -8.35 -17.89
N ALA A 99 -5.08 -7.64 -16.94
CA ALA A 99 -5.57 -6.35 -16.51
C ALA A 99 -5.48 -5.31 -17.64
N VAL A 100 -4.35 -5.29 -18.35
CA VAL A 100 -4.15 -4.43 -19.53
C VAL A 100 -5.18 -4.76 -20.62
N ALA A 101 -5.39 -6.04 -20.94
CA ALA A 101 -6.36 -6.43 -21.96
C ALA A 101 -7.79 -5.99 -21.63
N ILE A 102 -8.19 -6.05 -20.34
CA ILE A 102 -9.50 -5.59 -19.87
C ILE A 102 -9.61 -4.07 -19.94
N MET A 103 -8.59 -3.35 -19.46
CA MET A 103 -8.51 -1.88 -19.54
C MET A 103 -8.63 -1.40 -21.00
N GLU A 104 -7.87 -2.02 -21.92
CA GLU A 104 -7.91 -1.67 -23.33
C GLU A 104 -9.26 -2.00 -24.00
N ALA A 105 -9.89 -3.13 -23.65
CA ALA A 105 -11.22 -3.47 -24.14
C ALA A 105 -12.26 -2.44 -23.69
N ARG A 106 -12.23 -2.04 -22.42
CA ARG A 106 -13.11 -0.98 -21.90
C ARG A 106 -12.87 0.37 -22.57
N ALA A 107 -11.61 0.74 -22.81
CA ALA A 107 -11.27 1.97 -23.52
C ALA A 107 -11.84 2.01 -24.95
N ARG A 108 -12.01 0.84 -25.59
CA ARG A 108 -12.68 0.69 -26.89
C ARG A 108 -14.21 0.58 -26.82
N GLY A 109 -14.79 0.62 -25.61
CA GLY A 109 -16.24 0.43 -25.41
C GLY A 109 -16.71 -1.02 -25.59
N GLU A 110 -15.79 -1.98 -25.60
CA GLU A 110 -16.11 -3.40 -25.69
C GLU A 110 -16.50 -3.93 -24.30
N VAL A 111 -17.43 -4.90 -24.27
CA VAL A 111 -17.66 -5.68 -23.05
C VAL A 111 -16.37 -6.43 -22.76
N ALA A 112 -15.73 -6.10 -21.63
CA ALA A 112 -14.49 -6.72 -21.21
C ALA A 112 -14.62 -8.25 -21.31
N PRO A 113 -13.62 -8.95 -21.87
CA PRO A 113 -13.67 -10.40 -21.97
C PRO A 113 -13.91 -10.96 -20.57
N LYS A 114 -15.04 -11.66 -20.38
CA LYS A 114 -15.29 -12.41 -19.14
C LYS A 114 -14.04 -13.25 -18.91
N ARG A 115 -13.37 -13.04 -17.76
CA ARG A 115 -12.24 -13.86 -17.36
C ARG A 115 -12.67 -15.30 -17.58
N ARG A 116 -12.07 -15.99 -18.56
CA ARG A 116 -12.12 -17.45 -18.53
C ARG A 116 -11.47 -17.75 -17.19
N ASN A 117 -12.24 -18.28 -16.24
CA ASN A 117 -11.69 -19.07 -15.16
C ASN A 117 -11.02 -20.26 -15.83
N SER A 118 -9.93 -20.05 -16.57
CA SER A 118 -8.98 -21.11 -16.82
C SER A 118 -8.55 -21.51 -15.43
N GLU A 119 -8.75 -22.77 -15.14
CA GLU A 119 -8.39 -23.48 -13.92
C GLU A 119 -6.86 -23.50 -13.74
N ILE A 120 -6.22 -22.33 -13.81
CA ILE A 120 -4.95 -22.11 -13.13
C ILE A 120 -5.36 -22.13 -11.66
N ARG A 121 -5.25 -23.31 -11.06
CA ARG A 121 -5.30 -23.49 -9.60
C ARG A 121 -4.60 -22.30 -8.98
N LEU A 122 -5.39 -21.45 -8.32
CA LEU A 122 -4.90 -20.39 -7.47
C LEU A 122 -3.91 -21.02 -6.49
N ALA A 123 -2.65 -20.66 -6.64
CA ALA A 123 -1.71 -20.82 -5.56
C ALA A 123 -0.68 -19.67 -5.56
N PRO A 124 -1.02 -18.46 -5.08
CA PRO A 124 -0.56 -18.19 -3.73
C PRO A 124 -1.30 -19.20 -2.87
N SER A 125 -0.61 -20.22 -2.31
CA SER A 125 -1.30 -21.15 -1.39
C SER A 125 -2.19 -20.32 -0.48
N GLU A 126 -3.40 -20.75 -0.12
CA GLU A 126 -4.19 -20.02 0.90
C GLU A 126 -3.28 -19.60 2.07
N GLN A 127 -2.29 -20.43 2.39
CA GLN A 127 -1.17 -20.10 3.26
C GLN A 127 -0.36 -18.84 2.90
N ALA A 128 0.02 -18.53 1.66
CA ALA A 128 0.71 -17.29 1.30
C ALA A 128 -0.15 -16.04 1.48
N PHE A 129 -1.45 -16.12 1.16
CA PHE A 129 -2.40 -15.04 1.42
C PHE A 129 -2.69 -14.89 2.93
N GLU A 130 -2.97 -16.00 3.62
CA GLU A 130 -3.11 -16.04 5.07
C GLU A 130 -1.82 -15.62 5.78
N ARG A 131 -0.64 -15.92 5.24
CA ARG A 131 0.65 -15.42 5.77
C ARG A 131 0.80 -13.92 5.56
N ALA A 132 0.40 -13.38 4.41
CA ALA A 132 0.44 -11.93 4.18
C ALA A 132 -0.56 -11.20 5.10
N LYS A 133 -1.75 -11.77 5.30
CA LYS A 133 -2.77 -11.26 6.21
C LYS A 133 -2.35 -11.38 7.68
N ALA A 134 -1.76 -12.51 8.07
CA ALA A 134 -1.19 -12.72 9.40
C ALA A 134 -0.01 -11.77 9.63
N PHE A 135 0.87 -11.59 8.66
CA PHE A 135 2.00 -10.65 8.73
C PHE A 135 1.52 -9.20 8.90
N ALA A 136 0.52 -8.76 8.12
CA ALA A 136 -0.08 -7.44 8.27
C ALA A 136 -0.73 -7.27 9.65
N LYS A 137 -1.44 -8.29 10.14
CA LYS A 137 -2.02 -8.32 11.48
C LYS A 137 -0.96 -8.25 12.58
N ASP A 138 0.11 -9.02 12.46
CA ASP A 138 1.21 -9.06 13.43
C ASP A 138 1.98 -7.75 13.46
N THR A 139 2.22 -7.15 12.29
CA THR A 139 2.92 -5.87 12.18
C THR A 139 2.05 -4.73 12.71
N ARG A 140 0.74 -4.79 12.48
CA ARG A 140 -0.23 -3.87 13.07
C ARG A 140 -0.27 -3.98 14.60
N LEU A 141 -0.33 -5.20 15.13
CA LEU A 141 -0.24 -5.47 16.58
C LEU A 141 1.09 -4.96 17.15
N LYS A 142 2.20 -5.11 16.41
CA LYS A 142 3.51 -4.60 16.80
C LYS A 142 3.51 -3.07 16.86
N PHE A 143 2.95 -2.39 15.86
CA PHE A 143 2.74 -0.95 15.89
C PHE A 143 1.91 -0.54 17.11
N GLU A 144 0.74 -1.16 17.33
CA GLU A 144 -0.16 -0.81 18.44
C GLU A 144 0.51 -0.98 19.81
N ARG A 145 1.32 -2.04 19.98
CA ARG A 145 2.11 -2.24 21.21
C ARG A 145 3.18 -1.18 21.40
N VAL A 146 3.93 -0.85 20.35
CA VAL A 146 4.99 0.18 20.43
C VAL A 146 4.37 1.54 20.72
N TYR A 147 3.26 1.87 20.05
CA TYR A 147 2.53 3.12 20.25
C TYR A 147 1.91 3.23 21.65
N ALA A 148 1.29 2.14 22.15
CA ALA A 148 0.79 2.10 23.53
C ALA A 148 1.93 2.23 24.56
N SER A 149 3.10 1.66 24.27
CA SER A 149 4.30 1.84 25.11
C SER A 149 4.79 3.28 25.11
N ALA A 150 4.72 3.98 23.97
CA ALA A 150 5.05 5.40 23.88
C ALA A 150 4.12 6.24 24.77
N ARG A 151 2.82 5.97 24.71
CA ARG A 151 1.81 6.65 25.55
C ARG A 151 2.05 6.45 27.05
N ARG A 152 2.36 5.22 27.48
CA ARG A 152 2.68 4.95 28.89
C ARG A 152 3.94 5.66 29.35
N ALA A 153 4.96 5.77 28.48
CA ALA A 153 6.17 6.52 28.80
C ALA A 153 5.88 8.02 28.95
N LEU A 154 5.01 8.58 28.09
CA LEU A 154 4.53 9.96 28.22
C LEU A 154 3.77 10.20 29.52
N GLU A 155 2.84 9.30 29.86
CA GLU A 155 2.08 9.36 31.12
C GLU A 155 2.99 9.27 32.35
N ALA A 156 4.13 8.56 32.24
CA ALA A 156 5.14 8.44 33.28
C ALA A 156 6.18 9.59 33.29
N GLY A 157 6.11 10.53 32.34
CA GLY A 157 7.08 11.61 32.19
C GLY A 157 8.44 11.18 31.65
N ASP A 158 8.59 9.95 31.16
CA ASP A 158 9.81 9.45 30.52
C ASP A 158 9.83 9.85 29.04
N THR A 159 10.22 11.10 28.79
CA THR A 159 10.27 11.72 27.46
C THR A 159 11.22 11.01 26.51
N LYS A 160 12.38 10.57 27.01
CA LYS A 160 13.39 9.85 26.21
C LYS A 160 12.87 8.51 25.70
N THR A 161 12.24 7.73 26.58
CA THR A 161 11.63 6.46 26.17
C THR A 161 10.43 6.72 25.26
N ALA A 162 9.62 7.74 25.53
CA ALA A 162 8.49 8.11 24.66
C ALA A 162 8.96 8.45 23.23
N LEU A 163 9.98 9.29 23.10
CA LEU A 163 10.57 9.68 21.81
C LEU A 163 11.07 8.47 21.02
N ALA A 164 11.87 7.61 21.64
CA ALA A 164 12.39 6.40 21.00
C ALA A 164 11.27 5.45 20.54
N LYS A 165 10.19 5.33 21.31
CA LYS A 165 9.03 4.50 20.94
C LYS A 165 8.20 5.13 19.82
N CYS A 166 8.02 6.46 19.83
CA CYS A 166 7.36 7.17 18.72
C CYS A 166 8.15 7.03 17.41
N GLN A 167 9.47 7.18 17.43
CA GLN A 167 10.33 6.98 16.26
C GLN A 167 10.23 5.53 15.72
N ALA A 168 10.23 4.54 16.60
CA ALA A 168 10.04 3.14 16.21
C ALA A 168 8.65 2.86 15.62
N ALA A 169 7.60 3.48 16.16
CA ALA A 169 6.24 3.39 15.61
C ALA A 169 6.13 4.05 14.23
N LEU A 170 6.75 5.23 14.06
CA LEU A 170 6.83 5.93 12.78
C LEU A 170 7.56 5.10 11.72
N GLN A 171 8.67 4.47 12.08
CA GLN A 171 9.42 3.62 11.15
C GLN A 171 8.59 2.44 10.64
N LEU A 172 7.77 1.83 11.52
CA LEU A 172 6.84 0.75 11.12
C LEU A 172 5.78 1.24 10.14
N LEU A 173 5.24 2.45 10.34
CA LEU A 173 4.28 3.07 9.41
C LEU A 173 4.94 3.51 8.09
N GLN A 174 6.21 3.90 8.09
CA GLN A 174 6.88 4.30 6.86
C GLN A 174 7.26 3.11 5.97
N GLN A 175 7.57 1.96 6.59
CA GLN A 175 7.97 0.75 5.87
C GLN A 175 6.78 -0.04 5.32
N GLU A 176 5.64 -0.03 6.03
CA GLU A 176 4.52 -0.93 5.74
C GLU A 176 3.20 -0.15 5.69
N ALA A 177 2.43 -0.26 4.60
CA ALA A 177 1.14 0.40 4.42
C ALA A 177 -0.02 -0.28 5.20
N LEU A 178 0.10 -0.33 6.53
CA LEU A 178 -0.77 -1.08 7.45
C LEU A 178 -2.22 -0.56 7.59
N TYR A 179 -2.47 0.72 7.29
CA TYR A 179 -3.72 1.42 7.62
C TYR A 179 -4.42 2.07 6.41
N GLY A 180 -3.97 1.79 5.18
CA GLY A 180 -4.59 2.34 3.97
C GLY A 180 -4.60 3.88 3.98
N SER A 181 -5.77 4.49 3.80
CA SER A 181 -5.93 5.95 3.75
C SER A 181 -5.64 6.67 5.07
N ARG A 182 -5.79 6.00 6.22
CA ARG A 182 -5.52 6.58 7.56
C ARG A 182 -4.04 6.59 7.93
N GLN A 183 -3.20 6.00 7.09
CA GLN A 183 -1.77 5.89 7.31
C GLN A 183 -1.11 7.27 7.43
N ASP A 184 -1.47 8.19 6.55
CA ASP A 184 -0.82 9.49 6.46
C ASP A 184 -1.22 10.40 7.62
N GLU A 185 -2.47 10.31 8.08
CA GLU A 185 -2.92 10.95 9.33
C GLU A 185 -2.11 10.48 10.53
N LEU A 186 -1.88 9.16 10.64
CA LEU A 186 -1.11 8.58 11.73
C LEU A 186 0.36 8.97 11.67
N ILE A 187 0.96 8.98 10.47
CA ILE A 187 2.34 9.42 10.25
C ILE A 187 2.50 10.89 10.63
N HIS A 188 1.57 11.75 10.21
CA HIS A 188 1.60 13.18 10.50
C HIS A 188 1.51 13.43 12.01
N ALA A 189 0.51 12.84 12.68
CA ALA A 189 0.35 12.96 14.13
C ALA A 189 1.59 12.46 14.91
N LEU A 190 2.19 11.34 14.49
CA LEU A 190 3.42 10.82 15.11
C LEU A 190 4.62 11.74 14.86
N THR A 191 4.72 12.36 13.70
CA THR A 191 5.81 13.28 13.36
C THR A 191 5.73 14.54 14.20
N GLU A 192 4.55 15.17 14.29
CA GLU A 192 4.32 16.34 15.16
C GLU A 192 4.65 16.02 16.63
N GLN A 193 4.26 14.84 17.09
CA GLN A 193 4.55 14.42 18.47
C GLN A 193 6.04 14.17 18.72
N ILE A 194 6.79 13.65 17.73
CA ILE A 194 8.25 13.51 17.80
C ILE A 194 8.92 14.88 17.87
N GLU A 195 8.48 15.83 17.06
CA GLU A 195 9.01 17.21 17.05
C GLU A 195 8.80 17.89 18.40
N HIS A 196 7.59 17.80 18.95
CA HIS A 196 7.28 18.35 20.28
C HIS A 196 8.18 17.74 21.38
N LEU A 197 8.36 16.43 21.37
CA LEU A 197 9.19 15.74 22.37
C LEU A 197 10.68 16.07 22.23
N SER A 198 11.17 16.18 21.00
CA SER A 198 12.57 16.55 20.71
C SER A 198 12.88 17.97 21.20
N ASN A 199 11.95 18.92 20.99
CA ASN A 199 12.10 20.29 21.48
C ASN A 199 12.06 20.36 23.02
N SER A 200 11.23 19.52 23.66
CA SER A 200 11.13 19.46 25.13
C SER A 200 12.41 18.87 25.78
N GLU A 201 13.13 17.96 25.12
CA GLU A 201 14.42 17.47 25.61
C GLU A 201 15.52 18.55 25.50
N HIS A 202 15.53 19.35 24.43
CA HIS A 202 16.52 20.42 24.26
C HIS A 202 16.39 21.56 25.29
N GLU A 203 15.18 21.88 25.73
CA GLU A 203 14.95 22.89 26.78
C GLU A 203 15.41 22.40 28.18
N HIS A 204 15.34 21.10 28.43
CA HIS A 204 15.77 20.49 29.69
C HIS A 204 17.29 20.24 29.77
N GLU A 205 17.99 20.07 28.63
CA GLU A 205 19.45 19.95 28.61
C GLU A 205 20.19 21.31 28.69
N THR A 206 19.49 22.42 28.46
CA THR A 206 20.06 23.78 28.43
C THR A 206 19.75 24.64 29.68
N SER A 207 19.00 24.09 30.64
CA SER A 207 18.65 24.73 31.93
C SER A 207 19.42 24.12 33.10
#